data_AF-A0A8J6NFK8-F1
#
_entry.id   AF-A0A8J6NFK8-F1
#
_cell.length_a   1.000
_cell.length_b   1.000
_cell.length_c   1.000
_cell.angle_alpha   90.00
_cell.angle_beta   90.00
_cell.angle_gamma   90.00
#
_symmetry.space_group_name_H-M   'P 1'
#
loop_
_entity.id
_entity.type
_entity.pdbx_description
1 polymer ?
#
loop_
_entity_poly.entity_id
_entity_poly.type
_entity_poly.pdbx_seq_one_letter_code
_entity_poly.pdbx_strand_id
1 'polypeptide(L)'
;MNTHNPNQTDADNDSFGDACDNCPSDPNKTSPEVCGCWVPDNDSDNDGILNCVEDINQNSIVDDGETDPNNMDTDGDEIQDGTELGYTVFEIGTETDTDIFIADLDPSTQTDPLLVDTDGDLIWDGHEDDNQNGIVDLGESDPVDPYDPCSSRDYFVIDPMLSVTSSSDTNRVVFFDDSQTACYGMVSCEKQNRDCITTWNFGGDGNIVGGNGDDIIVFEYDAYGDYDFIYSVGIEGSGTSTAMGSMITAEEVETPLPDLNIGSSIDNSTVSLSITDPEPSDAAIETIIVFWGDRYRTEHPWPPSAPIKHTYTRTGSDYHIRLKTLNEGAKQFNYTFMYDEDLKISIP
;
A
#
# COMPACT_ATOMS: atom_id res chain seq x y z
N MET A 1 1.88 -62.91 20.65
CA MET A 1 1.77 -62.38 22.03
C MET A 1 0.52 -62.98 22.65
N ASN A 2 0.64 -63.73 23.76
CA ASN A 2 -0.50 -64.22 24.54
C ASN A 2 -0.51 -63.41 25.85
N THR A 3 -1.00 -62.18 25.80
CA THR A 3 -1.20 -61.36 27.01
C THR A 3 -2.41 -61.94 27.75
N HIS A 4 -2.15 -62.61 28.87
CA HIS A 4 -3.20 -63.24 29.68
C HIS A 4 -3.93 -62.16 30.50
N ASN A 5 -5.17 -61.81 30.13
CA ASN A 5 -6.01 -60.81 30.82
C ASN A 5 -7.30 -61.42 31.40
N PRO A 6 -7.23 -62.31 32.40
CA PRO A 6 -8.40 -63.09 32.88
C PRO A 6 -9.55 -62.23 33.42
N ASN A 7 -9.29 -60.99 33.84
CA ASN A 7 -10.32 -60.08 34.31
C ASN A 7 -11.06 -59.36 33.18
N GLN A 8 -10.56 -59.43 31.93
CA GLN A 8 -11.11 -58.74 30.76
C GLN A 8 -11.48 -57.28 31.08
N THR A 9 -10.61 -56.56 31.80
CA THR A 9 -10.83 -55.14 32.07
C THR A 9 -10.65 -54.36 30.78
N ASP A 10 -11.51 -53.37 30.61
CA ASP A 10 -11.69 -52.55 29.42
C ASP A 10 -12.30 -51.23 29.95
N ALA A 11 -11.43 -50.26 30.22
CA ALA A 11 -11.77 -49.08 31.00
C ALA A 11 -12.61 -48.07 30.19
N ASP A 12 -12.38 -47.98 28.89
CA ASP A 12 -13.06 -47.07 27.96
C ASP A 12 -14.10 -47.75 27.06
N ASN A 13 -14.14 -49.09 27.03
CA ASN A 13 -15.10 -49.92 26.29
C ASN A 13 -14.94 -49.85 24.77
N ASP A 14 -13.71 -49.77 24.29
CA ASP A 14 -13.37 -49.73 22.85
C ASP A 14 -13.22 -51.13 22.21
N SER A 15 -13.44 -52.20 22.99
CA SER A 15 -13.27 -53.62 22.65
C SER A 15 -11.82 -54.15 22.71
N PHE A 16 -10.84 -53.32 23.07
CA PHE A 16 -9.48 -53.69 23.40
C PHE A 16 -9.29 -53.60 24.92
N GLY A 17 -9.20 -54.75 25.59
CA GLY A 17 -9.00 -54.73 27.04
C GLY A 17 -7.67 -54.08 27.44
N ASP A 18 -7.61 -53.43 28.61
CA ASP A 18 -6.49 -52.61 29.11
C ASP A 18 -5.11 -53.29 29.02
N ALA A 19 -5.07 -54.62 29.01
CA ALA A 19 -3.85 -55.41 28.93
C ALA A 19 -3.21 -55.46 27.53
N CYS A 20 -3.95 -55.06 26.50
CA CYS A 20 -3.51 -55.01 25.10
C CYS A 20 -3.85 -53.70 24.39
N ASP A 21 -4.45 -52.75 25.11
CA ASP A 21 -4.66 -51.39 24.66
C ASP A 21 -3.53 -50.48 25.17
N ASN A 22 -2.87 -49.76 24.27
CA ASN A 22 -1.83 -48.80 24.64
C ASN A 22 -2.39 -47.42 24.99
N CYS A 23 -3.69 -47.22 24.80
CA CYS A 23 -4.46 -46.04 25.21
C CYS A 23 -5.71 -46.45 26.02
N PRO A 24 -5.54 -47.14 27.17
CA PRO A 24 -6.60 -47.82 27.94
C PRO A 24 -7.57 -46.88 28.68
N SER A 25 -7.77 -45.68 28.18
CA SER A 25 -8.79 -44.76 28.66
C SER A 25 -9.39 -43.94 27.53
N ASP A 26 -8.83 -43.99 26.32
CA ASP A 26 -9.31 -43.30 25.15
C ASP A 26 -10.18 -44.23 24.29
N PRO A 27 -11.51 -44.09 24.31
CA PRO A 27 -12.42 -44.99 23.60
C PRO A 27 -12.29 -44.93 22.07
N ASN A 28 -11.53 -43.97 21.52
CA ASN A 28 -11.38 -43.79 20.07
C ASN A 28 -10.02 -44.26 19.55
N LYS A 29 -9.09 -44.65 20.43
CA LYS A 29 -7.71 -44.93 20.04
C LYS A 29 -7.14 -46.09 20.84
N THR A 30 -6.58 -47.07 20.15
CA THR A 30 -5.96 -48.27 20.78
C THR A 30 -4.44 -48.16 20.90
N SER A 31 -3.85 -47.15 20.28
CA SER A 31 -2.41 -46.91 20.23
C SER A 31 -2.13 -45.41 20.19
N PRO A 32 -1.09 -44.91 20.90
CA PRO A 32 -0.85 -43.48 21.01
C PRO A 32 -0.42 -42.83 19.69
N GLU A 33 0.20 -43.57 18.77
CA GLU A 33 0.70 -43.04 17.48
C GLU A 33 1.50 -41.74 17.64
N VAL A 34 1.38 -40.76 16.74
CA VAL A 34 2.20 -39.54 16.74
C VAL A 34 1.63 -38.53 17.75
N CYS A 35 0.32 -38.34 17.75
CA CYS A 35 -0.37 -37.33 18.56
C CYS A 35 -0.61 -37.75 20.03
N GLY A 36 -0.34 -39.01 20.38
CA GLY A 36 -0.61 -39.56 21.71
C GLY A 36 -2.07 -40.00 21.91
N CYS A 37 -2.39 -40.54 23.09
CA CYS A 37 -3.78 -40.86 23.43
C CYS A 37 -4.58 -39.57 23.64
N TRP A 38 -5.89 -39.62 23.37
CA TRP A 38 -6.87 -38.52 23.42
C TRP A 38 -6.79 -37.47 22.31
N VAL A 39 -5.82 -37.59 21.40
CA VAL A 39 -5.64 -36.70 20.26
C VAL A 39 -5.63 -37.55 18.98
N PRO A 40 -6.56 -37.33 18.04
CA PRO A 40 -6.55 -38.01 16.74
C PRO A 40 -5.29 -37.66 15.94
N ASP A 41 -4.79 -38.61 15.14
CA ASP A 41 -3.70 -38.38 14.18
C ASP A 41 -4.26 -37.91 12.84
N ASN A 42 -5.27 -37.04 12.85
CA ASN A 42 -5.83 -36.53 11.60
C ASN A 42 -4.87 -35.54 10.94
N ASP A 43 -4.97 -35.49 9.63
CA ASP A 43 -4.38 -34.50 8.74
C ASP A 43 -5.57 -33.90 7.98
N SER A 44 -5.89 -32.65 8.28
CA SER A 44 -7.17 -32.03 7.92
C SER A 44 -7.16 -31.43 6.52
N ASP A 45 -6.02 -30.93 6.07
CA ASP A 45 -5.80 -30.30 4.77
C ASP A 45 -4.94 -31.16 3.81
N ASN A 46 -4.37 -32.26 4.29
CA ASN A 46 -3.63 -33.27 3.54
C ASN A 46 -2.30 -32.74 2.98
N ASP A 47 -1.63 -31.91 3.76
CA ASP A 47 -0.32 -31.35 3.45
C ASP A 47 0.84 -32.25 3.93
N GLY A 48 0.54 -33.35 4.62
CA GLY A 48 1.53 -34.30 5.14
C GLY A 48 1.91 -34.08 6.61
N ILE A 49 1.42 -33.02 7.25
CA ILE A 49 1.58 -32.73 8.66
C ILE A 49 0.28 -33.07 9.40
N LEU A 50 0.39 -33.67 10.59
CA LEU A 50 -0.80 -33.96 11.40
C LEU A 50 -1.22 -32.72 12.18
N ASN A 51 -2.52 -32.52 12.37
CA ASN A 51 -3.05 -31.35 13.08
C ASN A 51 -2.42 -31.10 14.46
N CYS A 52 -2.03 -32.17 15.16
CA CYS A 52 -1.43 -32.08 16.50
C CYS A 52 0.05 -31.64 16.50
N VAL A 53 0.69 -31.70 15.34
CA VAL A 53 2.06 -31.25 15.08
C VAL A 53 2.05 -29.78 14.68
N GLU A 54 1.03 -29.37 13.93
CA GLU A 54 0.80 -27.99 13.51
C GLU A 54 0.30 -27.12 14.67
N ASP A 55 -0.79 -27.54 15.33
CA ASP A 55 -1.30 -26.93 16.57
C ASP A 55 -0.60 -27.58 17.79
N ILE A 56 0.68 -27.25 17.97
CA ILE A 56 1.56 -27.81 19.00
C ILE A 56 0.91 -27.74 20.39
N ASN A 57 0.20 -26.65 20.65
CA ASN A 57 -0.38 -26.37 21.95
C ASN A 57 -1.87 -26.77 22.08
N GLN A 58 -2.46 -27.26 20.99
CA GLN A 58 -3.80 -27.83 20.88
C GLN A 58 -4.91 -26.87 21.34
N ASN A 59 -4.74 -25.57 21.06
CA ASN A 59 -5.71 -24.55 21.43
C ASN A 59 -6.64 -24.14 20.27
N SER A 60 -6.41 -24.71 19.07
CA SER A 60 -7.14 -24.43 17.84
C SER A 60 -7.03 -22.97 17.35
N ILE A 61 -5.91 -22.33 17.64
CA ILE A 61 -5.51 -21.00 17.19
C ILE A 61 -4.12 -21.14 16.60
N VAL A 62 -3.91 -20.61 15.40
CA VAL A 62 -2.57 -20.52 14.82
C VAL A 62 -1.78 -19.46 15.60
N ASP A 63 -0.84 -19.92 16.42
CA ASP A 63 0.09 -19.06 17.17
C ASP A 63 1.39 -18.80 16.36
N ASP A 64 2.22 -17.87 16.85
CA ASP A 64 3.53 -17.57 16.24
C ASP A 64 4.44 -18.81 16.28
N GLY A 65 4.84 -19.30 15.11
CA GLY A 65 5.64 -20.53 14.96
C GLY A 65 4.83 -21.81 14.75
N GLU A 66 3.52 -21.72 14.55
CA GLU A 66 2.63 -22.84 14.18
C GLU A 66 2.11 -22.65 12.76
N THR A 67 1.97 -23.75 12.01
CA THR A 67 1.22 -23.81 10.75
C THR A 67 -0.28 -23.95 11.02
N ASP A 68 -1.14 -23.68 10.03
CA ASP A 68 -2.60 -23.79 10.18
C ASP A 68 -3.10 -25.18 9.77
N PRO A 69 -3.65 -25.99 10.70
CA PRO A 69 -4.13 -27.35 10.42
C PRO A 69 -5.28 -27.50 9.44
N ASN A 70 -5.71 -26.44 8.76
CA ASN A 70 -6.77 -26.49 7.75
C ASN A 70 -6.37 -25.71 6.50
N ASN A 71 -5.12 -25.33 6.38
CA ASN A 71 -4.55 -24.65 5.25
C ASN A 71 -3.21 -25.30 4.87
N MET A 72 -3.23 -26.05 3.78
CA MET A 72 -2.07 -26.81 3.31
C MET A 72 -0.82 -25.99 2.96
N ASP A 73 -0.95 -24.67 2.87
CA ASP A 73 0.07 -23.68 2.46
C ASP A 73 -0.16 -22.45 3.35
N THR A 74 0.49 -22.44 4.52
CA THR A 74 0.21 -21.52 5.62
C THR A 74 0.56 -20.08 5.27
N ASP A 75 1.70 -19.86 4.61
CA ASP A 75 2.17 -18.52 4.25
C ASP A 75 1.66 -18.04 2.89
N GLY A 76 1.15 -18.94 2.05
CA GLY A 76 0.45 -18.67 0.80
C GLY A 76 1.38 -18.49 -0.40
N ASP A 77 2.50 -19.20 -0.43
CA ASP A 77 3.54 -19.07 -1.44
C ASP A 77 3.46 -20.10 -2.59
N GLU A 78 2.49 -21.01 -2.52
CA GLU A 78 2.19 -22.13 -3.42
C GLU A 78 2.86 -23.49 -3.12
N ILE A 79 3.77 -23.61 -2.15
CA ILE A 79 4.29 -24.90 -1.66
C ILE A 79 3.47 -25.36 -0.43
N GLN A 80 3.35 -26.67 -0.21
CA GLN A 80 2.64 -27.18 0.98
C GLN A 80 3.56 -27.22 2.19
N ASP A 81 3.05 -26.92 3.39
CA ASP A 81 3.90 -26.83 4.60
C ASP A 81 4.68 -28.14 4.84
N GLY A 82 4.05 -29.30 4.64
CA GLY A 82 4.74 -30.58 4.73
C GLY A 82 5.79 -30.80 3.64
N THR A 83 5.61 -30.29 2.42
CA THR A 83 6.64 -30.29 1.37
C THR A 83 7.83 -29.44 1.81
N GLU A 84 7.59 -28.24 2.31
CA GLU A 84 8.64 -27.30 2.76
C GLU A 84 9.49 -27.85 3.92
N LEU A 85 8.84 -28.55 4.86
CA LEU A 85 9.52 -29.24 5.96
C LEU A 85 10.22 -30.55 5.53
N GLY A 86 10.16 -30.89 4.25
CA GLY A 86 10.85 -32.05 3.65
C GLY A 86 10.17 -33.39 3.90
N TYR A 87 8.84 -33.42 4.13
CA TYR A 87 8.13 -34.69 4.32
C TYR A 87 8.06 -35.48 3.00
N THR A 88 8.50 -36.73 3.07
CA THR A 88 8.38 -37.67 1.95
C THR A 88 7.14 -38.54 2.09
N VAL A 89 6.74 -39.19 0.99
CA VAL A 89 5.67 -40.21 0.98
C VAL A 89 5.91 -41.39 1.95
N PHE A 90 7.13 -41.55 2.48
CA PHE A 90 7.47 -42.61 3.43
C PHE A 90 7.34 -42.19 4.89
N GLU A 91 7.18 -40.89 5.16
CA GLU A 91 7.10 -40.32 6.51
C GLU A 91 5.66 -40.01 6.91
N ILE A 92 4.80 -39.72 5.94
CA ILE A 92 3.39 -39.42 6.18
C ILE A 92 2.58 -40.66 6.61
N GLY A 93 1.53 -40.41 7.40
CA GLY A 93 0.61 -41.42 7.93
C GLY A 93 -0.44 -41.88 6.91
N THR A 94 -1.36 -42.74 7.35
CA THR A 94 -2.52 -43.14 6.52
C THR A 94 -3.63 -42.10 6.46
N GLU A 95 -3.54 -41.08 7.32
CA GLU A 95 -4.55 -40.04 7.44
C GLU A 95 -4.36 -38.92 6.41
N THR A 96 -3.16 -38.80 5.83
CA THR A 96 -2.86 -37.92 4.69
C THR A 96 -3.33 -38.55 3.37
N ASP A 97 -4.16 -37.83 2.61
CA ASP A 97 -4.51 -38.21 1.24
C ASP A 97 -3.35 -37.98 0.27
N THR A 98 -2.67 -39.06 -0.13
CA THR A 98 -1.54 -39.02 -1.07
C THR A 98 -1.89 -38.57 -2.49
N ASP A 99 -3.18 -38.46 -2.83
CA ASP A 99 -3.60 -37.87 -4.11
C ASP A 99 -3.62 -36.32 -4.04
N ILE A 100 -3.56 -35.73 -2.84
CA ILE A 100 -3.51 -34.28 -2.57
C ILE A 100 -2.09 -33.85 -2.19
N PHE A 101 -1.45 -34.58 -1.27
CA PHE A 101 -0.12 -34.28 -0.78
C PHE A 101 0.94 -34.33 -1.89
N ILE A 102 1.79 -33.30 -1.97
CA ILE A 102 2.96 -33.29 -2.86
C ILE A 102 4.19 -33.65 -2.02
N ALA A 103 4.67 -34.88 -2.17
CA ALA A 103 5.84 -35.32 -1.42
C ALA A 103 7.13 -34.63 -1.91
N ASP A 104 7.95 -34.22 -0.94
CA ASP A 104 9.27 -33.70 -1.18
C ASP A 104 10.20 -34.75 -1.84
N LEU A 105 10.96 -34.32 -2.86
CA LEU A 105 11.91 -35.13 -3.61
C LEU A 105 13.39 -34.92 -3.21
N ASP A 106 13.72 -33.88 -2.44
CA ASP A 106 15.02 -33.68 -1.81
C ASP A 106 14.90 -33.09 -0.38
N PRO A 107 14.68 -33.95 0.65
CA PRO A 107 14.46 -33.48 2.03
C PRO A 107 15.68 -32.81 2.68
N SER A 108 16.79 -32.70 1.93
CA SER A 108 17.97 -31.97 2.38
C SER A 108 17.91 -30.46 2.07
N THR A 109 16.99 -30.06 1.20
CA THR A 109 16.54 -28.68 0.98
C THR A 109 15.18 -28.52 1.67
N GLN A 110 15.02 -27.45 2.45
CA GLN A 110 13.81 -27.15 3.21
C GLN A 110 13.63 -25.65 3.27
N THR A 111 12.39 -25.21 3.13
CA THR A 111 11.96 -23.81 3.28
C THR A 111 11.21 -23.64 4.61
N ASP A 112 10.86 -22.40 4.95
CA ASP A 112 10.11 -22.08 6.17
C ASP A 112 8.63 -21.81 5.83
N PRO A 113 7.69 -22.69 6.19
CA PRO A 113 6.28 -22.59 5.81
C PRO A 113 5.49 -21.42 6.42
N LEU A 114 6.21 -20.57 7.15
CA LEU A 114 5.68 -19.35 7.76
C LEU A 114 6.25 -18.09 7.08
N LEU A 115 7.11 -18.26 6.07
CA LEU A 115 7.84 -17.22 5.37
C LEU A 115 7.82 -17.47 3.87
N VAL A 116 6.95 -16.71 3.19
CA VAL A 116 6.78 -16.68 1.73
C VAL A 116 8.09 -16.56 0.91
N ASP A 117 9.19 -16.12 1.51
CA ASP A 117 10.52 -15.94 0.89
C ASP A 117 11.57 -16.32 1.95
N THR A 118 12.03 -17.57 1.89
CA THR A 118 12.89 -18.18 2.92
C THR A 118 14.27 -17.55 2.95
N ASP A 119 14.86 -17.24 1.79
CA ASP A 119 16.23 -16.73 1.70
C ASP A 119 16.33 -15.20 1.68
N GLY A 120 15.22 -14.52 1.40
CA GLY A 120 15.07 -13.07 1.42
C GLY A 120 15.58 -12.38 0.15
N ASP A 121 15.61 -13.08 -0.98
CA ASP A 121 16.07 -12.53 -2.27
C ASP A 121 15.00 -11.75 -3.06
N LEU A 122 13.75 -11.73 -2.56
CA LEU A 122 12.53 -11.12 -3.12
C LEU A 122 11.80 -11.97 -4.18
N ILE A 123 12.14 -13.24 -4.31
CA ILE A 123 11.35 -14.26 -5.01
C ILE A 123 10.71 -15.15 -3.93
N TRP A 124 9.50 -15.65 -4.20
CA TRP A 124 8.79 -16.51 -3.25
C TRP A 124 9.16 -17.97 -3.49
N ASP A 125 9.23 -18.80 -2.45
CA ASP A 125 9.83 -20.13 -2.56
C ASP A 125 9.10 -20.99 -3.61
N GLY A 126 7.76 -20.96 -3.63
CA GLY A 126 6.93 -21.62 -4.65
C GLY A 126 7.07 -21.08 -6.08
N HIS A 127 7.63 -19.87 -6.26
CA HIS A 127 8.01 -19.35 -7.57
C HIS A 127 9.39 -19.83 -8.04
N GLU A 128 10.23 -20.23 -7.09
CA GLU A 128 11.55 -20.78 -7.33
C GLU A 128 11.47 -22.27 -7.63
N ASP A 129 10.62 -23.00 -6.90
CA ASP A 129 10.19 -24.38 -7.18
C ASP A 129 8.90 -24.39 -8.02
N ASP A 130 9.05 -24.08 -9.32
CA ASP A 130 7.98 -23.98 -10.33
C ASP A 130 7.05 -25.23 -10.37
N ASN A 131 7.51 -26.37 -9.85
CA ASN A 131 6.75 -27.62 -9.83
C ASN A 131 6.43 -28.18 -8.42
N GLN A 132 6.79 -27.42 -7.37
CA GLN A 132 6.42 -27.60 -5.97
C GLN A 132 6.78 -28.98 -5.41
N ASN A 133 7.89 -29.56 -5.87
CA ASN A 133 8.29 -30.92 -5.54
C ASN A 133 9.41 -31.00 -4.49
N GLY A 134 9.85 -29.86 -3.94
CA GLY A 134 10.85 -29.76 -2.88
C GLY A 134 12.30 -30.04 -3.33
N ILE A 135 12.55 -30.27 -4.63
CA ILE A 135 13.92 -30.39 -5.17
C ILE A 135 14.22 -29.26 -6.14
N VAL A 136 15.39 -28.65 -6.01
CA VAL A 136 15.89 -27.67 -6.99
C VAL A 136 16.18 -28.37 -8.33
N ASP A 137 15.25 -28.28 -9.29
CA ASP A 137 15.39 -28.87 -10.62
C ASP A 137 16.23 -28.01 -11.58
N LEU A 138 16.63 -28.61 -12.70
CA LEU A 138 17.35 -27.87 -13.74
C LEU A 138 16.44 -26.83 -14.42
N GLY A 139 16.62 -25.55 -14.05
CA GLY A 139 15.87 -24.42 -14.61
C GLY A 139 14.98 -23.69 -13.60
N GLU A 140 14.95 -24.19 -12.37
CA GLU A 140 14.44 -23.55 -11.16
C GLU A 140 15.57 -22.77 -10.47
N SER A 141 15.20 -21.80 -9.63
CA SER A 141 16.13 -21.19 -8.67
C SER A 141 16.10 -21.94 -7.35
N ASP A 142 17.04 -21.64 -6.47
CA ASP A 142 17.22 -22.32 -5.18
C ASP A 142 16.58 -21.47 -4.05
N PRO A 143 15.43 -21.88 -3.48
CA PRO A 143 14.71 -21.12 -2.45
C PRO A 143 15.48 -20.87 -1.15
N VAL A 144 16.68 -21.45 -0.99
CA VAL A 144 17.52 -21.30 0.19
C VAL A 144 18.88 -20.64 -0.09
N ASP A 145 19.15 -20.21 -1.33
CA ASP A 145 20.39 -19.50 -1.71
C ASP A 145 20.12 -18.06 -2.16
N PRO A 146 20.32 -17.05 -1.27
CA PRO A 146 19.98 -15.65 -1.53
C PRO A 146 20.90 -14.95 -2.56
N TYR A 147 21.74 -15.74 -3.23
CA TYR A 147 22.65 -15.32 -4.28
C TYR A 147 22.47 -16.10 -5.59
N ASP A 148 21.52 -17.03 -5.69
CA ASP A 148 21.25 -17.76 -6.93
C ASP A 148 20.31 -16.97 -7.86
N PRO A 149 20.68 -16.69 -9.12
CA PRO A 149 20.06 -15.58 -9.82
C PRO A 149 18.99 -15.92 -10.88
N CYS A 150 18.29 -17.08 -10.90
CA CYS A 150 17.36 -17.34 -12.01
C CYS A 150 16.31 -18.48 -11.81
N SER A 151 15.04 -18.13 -11.56
CA SER A 151 13.87 -18.90 -12.03
C SER A 151 13.52 -18.50 -13.47
N SER A 152 13.22 -19.48 -14.33
CA SER A 152 13.25 -19.37 -15.79
C SER A 152 11.98 -18.81 -16.47
N ARG A 153 11.15 -18.06 -15.74
CA ARG A 153 10.16 -17.16 -16.34
C ARG A 153 10.70 -15.74 -16.35
N ASP A 154 10.36 -14.95 -17.38
CA ASP A 154 10.57 -13.50 -17.37
C ASP A 154 9.83 -12.92 -16.15
N TYR A 155 10.42 -12.95 -14.95
CA TYR A 155 9.84 -12.40 -13.74
C TYR A 155 9.81 -10.89 -13.91
N PHE A 156 8.59 -10.37 -13.94
CA PHE A 156 8.34 -8.97 -14.19
C PHE A 156 8.20 -8.25 -12.85
N VAL A 157 9.29 -7.63 -12.40
CA VAL A 157 9.24 -6.79 -11.21
C VAL A 157 8.76 -5.40 -11.63
N ILE A 158 7.53 -5.07 -11.24
CA ILE A 158 7.05 -3.69 -11.20
C ILE A 158 7.41 -3.16 -9.82
N ASP A 159 8.17 -2.06 -9.76
CA ASP A 159 8.33 -1.28 -8.54
C ASP A 159 7.53 0.02 -8.70
N PRO A 160 6.22 0.02 -8.36
CA PRO A 160 5.39 1.19 -8.55
C PRO A 160 5.56 2.15 -7.36
N MET A 161 6.36 3.19 -7.55
CA MET A 161 6.31 4.39 -6.70
C MET A 161 5.24 5.36 -7.20
N LEU A 162 4.08 4.84 -7.59
CA LEU A 162 2.98 5.67 -8.04
C LEU A 162 2.45 6.47 -6.85
N SER A 163 2.52 7.80 -6.95
CA SER A 163 1.87 8.67 -5.98
C SER A 163 0.57 9.21 -6.54
N VAL A 164 -0.47 9.13 -5.72
CA VAL A 164 -1.79 9.66 -6.02
C VAL A 164 -2.20 10.55 -4.87
N THR A 165 -2.42 11.84 -5.15
CA THR A 165 -2.75 12.81 -4.10
C THR A 165 -3.80 13.79 -4.57
N SER A 166 -4.79 14.05 -3.70
CA SER A 166 -5.69 15.18 -3.87
C SER A 166 -4.92 16.49 -3.75
N SER A 167 -5.26 17.48 -4.57
CA SER A 167 -4.66 18.80 -4.48
C SER A 167 -5.01 19.48 -3.16
N SER A 168 -4.02 20.11 -2.53
CA SER A 168 -4.21 20.97 -1.35
C SER A 168 -4.63 22.39 -1.68
N ASP A 169 -4.60 22.77 -2.96
CA ASP A 169 -4.68 24.16 -3.41
C ASP A 169 -5.78 24.39 -4.46
N THR A 170 -6.33 23.33 -5.03
CA THR A 170 -7.34 23.40 -6.09
C THR A 170 -8.44 22.35 -5.92
N ASN A 171 -9.69 22.80 -6.05
CA ASN A 171 -10.87 21.95 -5.86
C ASN A 171 -10.94 20.86 -6.94
N ARG A 172 -11.31 19.64 -6.53
CA ARG A 172 -11.57 18.49 -7.44
C ARG A 172 -10.38 18.07 -8.30
N VAL A 173 -9.17 18.50 -7.96
CA VAL A 173 -7.96 18.15 -8.71
C VAL A 173 -7.19 17.05 -7.99
N VAL A 174 -6.72 16.09 -8.78
CA VAL A 174 -5.84 15.00 -8.32
C VAL A 174 -4.58 14.97 -9.16
N PHE A 175 -3.46 14.73 -8.49
CA PHE A 175 -2.15 14.52 -9.10
C PHE A 175 -1.82 13.04 -9.13
N PHE A 176 -1.43 12.58 -10.31
CA PHE A 176 -0.85 11.27 -10.55
C PHE A 176 0.57 11.51 -11.01
N ASP A 177 1.52 10.87 -10.33
CA ASP A 177 2.94 10.93 -10.67
C ASP A 177 3.50 9.51 -10.64
N ASP A 178 3.79 8.99 -11.82
CA ASP A 178 4.42 7.69 -12.03
C ASP A 178 5.91 7.84 -12.42
N SER A 179 6.49 9.05 -12.34
CA SER A 179 7.86 9.33 -12.82
C SER A 179 8.96 8.53 -12.10
N GLN A 180 8.61 7.93 -10.97
CA GLN A 180 9.46 7.04 -10.18
C GLN A 180 9.12 5.56 -10.38
N THR A 181 8.09 5.25 -11.17
CA THR A 181 7.72 3.88 -11.54
C THR A 181 8.81 3.31 -12.42
N ALA A 182 9.33 2.16 -12.02
CA ALA A 182 10.33 1.46 -12.80
C ALA A 182 9.83 0.06 -13.17
N CYS A 183 9.98 -0.26 -14.46
CA CYS A 183 9.65 -1.56 -15.02
C CYS A 183 10.95 -2.26 -15.35
N TYR A 184 11.09 -3.48 -14.84
CA TYR A 184 12.29 -4.27 -15.06
C TYR A 184 11.90 -5.59 -15.68
N GLY A 185 12.61 -5.96 -16.74
CA GLY A 185 12.58 -7.32 -17.25
C GLY A 185 13.90 -7.97 -16.89
N MET A 186 13.86 -9.19 -16.40
CA MET A 186 15.07 -9.98 -16.25
C MET A 186 15.46 -10.56 -17.63
N VAL A 187 16.70 -10.33 -18.06
CA VAL A 187 17.25 -10.98 -19.26
C VAL A 187 18.57 -11.59 -18.87
N SER A 188 18.67 -12.92 -18.91
CA SER A 188 19.90 -13.63 -18.54
C SER A 188 20.43 -13.20 -17.17
N CYS A 189 19.55 -13.05 -16.19
CA CYS A 189 19.88 -12.71 -14.81
C CYS A 189 20.54 -11.32 -14.63
N GLU A 190 20.31 -10.39 -15.57
CA GLU A 190 20.59 -8.96 -15.37
C GLU A 190 19.28 -8.15 -15.38
N LYS A 191 19.12 -7.27 -14.38
CA LYS A 191 18.05 -6.28 -14.32
C LYS A 191 18.15 -5.36 -15.54
N GLN A 192 17.29 -5.56 -16.53
CA GLN A 192 17.20 -4.68 -17.69
C GLN A 192 16.06 -3.71 -17.47
N ASN A 193 16.35 -2.41 -17.54
CA ASN A 193 15.31 -1.39 -17.60
C ASN A 193 14.44 -1.65 -18.83
N ARG A 194 13.13 -1.68 -18.61
CA ARG A 194 12.12 -1.77 -19.65
C ARG A 194 11.30 -0.49 -19.64
N ASP A 195 10.76 -0.18 -20.80
CA ASP A 195 9.83 0.94 -20.94
C ASP A 195 8.50 0.53 -20.28
N CYS A 196 8.10 1.29 -19.26
CA CYS A 196 6.79 1.17 -18.65
C CYS A 196 5.73 1.75 -19.56
N ILE A 197 4.55 1.13 -19.54
CA ILE A 197 3.31 1.75 -19.98
C ILE A 197 2.39 1.80 -18.77
N THR A 198 1.89 3.00 -18.48
CA THR A 198 0.84 3.22 -17.50
C THR A 198 -0.47 3.56 -18.22
N THR A 199 -1.54 2.93 -17.77
CA THR A 199 -2.89 3.23 -18.23
C THR A 199 -3.77 3.51 -17.02
N TRP A 200 -4.73 4.39 -17.21
CA TRP A 200 -5.48 5.00 -16.12
C TRP A 200 -6.97 4.93 -16.42
N ASN A 201 -7.75 4.53 -15.42
CA ASN A 201 -9.19 4.53 -15.45
C ASN A 201 -9.72 5.27 -14.21
N PHE A 202 -10.00 6.55 -14.40
CA PHE A 202 -10.64 7.40 -13.40
C PHE A 202 -12.12 7.03 -13.38
N GLY A 203 -12.60 6.37 -12.32
CA GLY A 203 -13.96 5.82 -12.21
C GLY A 203 -15.10 6.85 -12.13
N GLY A 204 -14.98 8.00 -12.80
CA GLY A 204 -15.95 9.09 -12.84
C GLY A 204 -15.80 9.99 -14.08
N ASP A 205 -16.74 10.91 -14.26
CA ASP A 205 -16.71 11.91 -15.34
C ASP A 205 -15.76 13.07 -14.95
N GLY A 206 -14.85 13.44 -15.85
CA GLY A 206 -13.84 14.48 -15.63
C GLY A 206 -12.89 14.62 -16.83
N ASN A 207 -11.89 15.51 -16.73
CA ASN A 207 -10.95 15.76 -17.83
C ASN A 207 -9.51 15.95 -17.34
N ILE A 208 -8.55 15.61 -18.20
CA ILE A 208 -7.13 15.94 -18.00
C ILE A 208 -6.95 17.44 -18.23
N VAL A 209 -6.52 18.16 -17.20
CA VAL A 209 -6.35 19.62 -17.22
C VAL A 209 -4.89 20.06 -17.26
N GLY A 210 -3.95 19.13 -17.10
CA GLY A 210 -2.53 19.39 -17.12
C GLY A 210 -1.69 18.13 -16.96
N GLY A 211 -0.38 18.33 -16.79
CA GLY A 211 0.60 17.25 -16.75
C GLY A 211 1.60 17.31 -17.90
N ASN A 212 2.60 16.43 -17.88
CA ASN A 212 3.51 16.22 -19.01
C ASN A 212 2.98 15.13 -19.97
N GLY A 213 1.92 14.41 -19.60
CA GLY A 213 1.22 13.43 -20.43
C GLY A 213 1.83 12.04 -20.43
N ASP A 214 3.12 11.93 -20.09
CA ASP A 214 3.85 10.66 -20.01
C ASP A 214 3.99 10.19 -18.56
N ASP A 215 4.31 11.09 -17.61
CA ASP A 215 4.60 10.71 -16.22
C ASP A 215 3.66 11.32 -15.16
N ILE A 216 3.18 12.53 -15.44
CA ILE A 216 2.35 13.32 -14.54
C ILE A 216 1.06 13.64 -15.25
N ILE A 217 -0.06 13.29 -14.62
CA ILE A 217 -1.41 13.63 -15.07
C ILE A 217 -2.09 14.44 -13.98
N VAL A 218 -2.68 15.56 -14.37
CA VAL A 218 -3.54 16.36 -13.52
C VAL A 218 -4.97 16.18 -14.00
N PHE A 219 -5.79 15.51 -13.20
CA PHE A 219 -7.18 15.22 -13.52
C PHE A 219 -8.13 16.06 -12.67
N GLU A 220 -9.11 16.70 -13.30
CA GLU A 220 -10.19 17.42 -12.62
C GLU A 220 -11.51 16.65 -12.73
N TYR A 221 -12.11 16.31 -11.60
CA TYR A 221 -13.43 15.66 -11.53
C TYR A 221 -14.57 16.66 -11.70
N ASP A 222 -15.65 16.24 -12.38
CA ASP A 222 -16.82 17.10 -12.61
C ASP A 222 -17.61 17.37 -11.32
N ALA A 223 -17.54 16.48 -10.33
CA ALA A 223 -18.24 16.59 -9.05
C ALA A 223 -17.36 16.21 -7.84
N TYR A 224 -17.72 16.72 -6.66
CA TYR A 224 -17.10 16.32 -5.39
C TYR A 224 -17.57 14.93 -4.96
N GLY A 225 -16.71 14.17 -4.28
CA GLY A 225 -17.03 12.85 -3.75
C GLY A 225 -15.86 11.87 -3.80
N ASP A 226 -16.12 10.63 -3.37
CA ASP A 226 -15.16 9.53 -3.43
C ASP A 226 -15.25 8.81 -4.77
N TYR A 227 -14.10 8.51 -5.37
CA TYR A 227 -13.99 7.82 -6.65
C TYR A 227 -13.03 6.63 -6.57
N ASP A 228 -13.47 5.52 -7.14
CA ASP A 228 -12.60 4.39 -7.42
C ASP A 228 -11.66 4.76 -8.56
N PHE A 229 -10.37 4.66 -8.30
CA PHE A 229 -9.34 4.87 -9.29
C PHE A 229 -8.59 3.57 -9.51
N ILE A 230 -8.56 3.13 -10.77
CA ILE A 230 -7.80 1.95 -11.18
C ILE A 230 -6.74 2.41 -12.15
N TYR A 231 -5.49 2.04 -11.87
CA TYR A 231 -4.41 2.18 -12.81
C TYR A 231 -3.84 0.80 -13.14
N SER A 232 -3.22 0.69 -14.31
CA SER A 232 -2.53 -0.53 -14.72
C SER A 232 -1.16 -0.19 -15.25
N VAL A 233 -0.14 -0.86 -14.72
CA VAL A 233 1.26 -0.72 -15.13
C VAL A 233 1.67 -2.00 -15.85
N GLY A 234 2.36 -1.87 -16.98
CA GLY A 234 2.87 -3.00 -17.76
C GLY A 234 4.12 -2.65 -18.56
N ILE A 235 4.74 -3.64 -19.22
CA ILE A 235 5.84 -3.41 -20.17
C ILE A 235 5.29 -3.19 -21.57
N GLU A 236 5.86 -2.22 -22.28
CA GLU A 236 5.62 -2.07 -23.71
C GLU A 236 5.94 -3.36 -24.49
N GLY A 237 4.91 -3.94 -25.11
CA GLY A 237 5.05 -5.06 -26.04
C GLY A 237 5.08 -6.47 -25.42
N SER A 238 5.02 -6.61 -24.10
CA SER A 238 4.93 -7.93 -23.45
C SER A 238 3.48 -8.45 -23.34
N GLY A 239 2.51 -7.54 -23.20
CA GLY A 239 1.12 -7.88 -22.90
C GLY A 239 0.86 -8.21 -21.42
N THR A 240 1.89 -8.13 -20.58
CA THR A 240 1.82 -8.32 -19.13
C THR A 240 1.53 -6.98 -18.44
N SER A 241 0.52 -6.94 -17.58
CA SER A 241 0.17 -5.75 -16.80
C SER A 241 -0.47 -6.13 -15.48
N THR A 242 -0.20 -5.35 -14.43
CA THR A 242 -0.86 -5.47 -13.13
C THR A 242 -1.77 -4.27 -12.92
N ALA A 243 -3.01 -4.52 -12.48
CA ALA A 243 -3.96 -3.48 -12.12
C ALA A 243 -3.97 -3.26 -10.61
N MET A 244 -3.94 -2.00 -10.20
CA MET A 244 -3.97 -1.59 -8.80
C MET A 244 -5.07 -0.55 -8.61
N GLY A 245 -5.79 -0.68 -7.50
CA GLY A 245 -6.89 0.20 -7.13
C GLY A 245 -6.51 1.11 -5.98
N SER A 246 -6.99 2.35 -6.00
CA SER A 246 -6.95 3.24 -4.85
C SER A 246 -8.23 4.07 -4.77
N MET A 247 -8.57 4.48 -3.55
CA MET A 247 -9.68 5.40 -3.29
C MET A 247 -9.17 6.82 -3.20
N ILE A 248 -9.81 7.73 -3.94
CA ILE A 248 -9.45 9.14 -3.94
C ILE A 248 -10.69 9.98 -3.71
N THR A 249 -10.57 10.98 -2.86
CA THR A 249 -11.66 11.94 -2.61
C THR A 249 -11.40 13.24 -3.35
N ALA A 250 -12.32 13.62 -4.23
CA ALA A 250 -12.38 14.93 -4.84
C ALA A 250 -13.08 15.89 -3.86
N GLU A 251 -12.30 16.66 -3.12
CA GLU A 251 -12.81 17.56 -2.09
C GLU A 251 -12.83 19.02 -2.53
N GLU A 252 -13.64 19.80 -1.80
CA GLU A 252 -13.57 21.25 -1.82
C GLU A 252 -12.37 21.67 -0.96
N VAL A 253 -11.39 22.31 -1.57
CA VAL A 253 -10.26 22.90 -0.87
C VAL A 253 -10.67 24.30 -0.44
N GLU A 254 -10.73 24.54 0.86
CA GLU A 254 -10.86 25.91 1.35
C GLU A 254 -9.65 26.72 0.87
N THR A 255 -9.90 27.77 0.09
CA THR A 255 -8.85 28.71 -0.32
C THR A 255 -8.10 29.16 0.92
N PRO A 256 -6.75 29.03 0.98
CA PRO A 256 -6.01 29.45 2.15
C PRO A 256 -6.35 30.90 2.45
N LEU A 257 -6.80 31.16 3.68
CA LEU A 257 -7.12 32.51 4.13
C LEU A 257 -5.92 33.41 3.79
N PRO A 258 -6.12 34.58 3.15
CA PRO A 258 -5.01 35.47 2.89
C PRO A 258 -4.30 35.78 4.21
N ASP A 259 -2.99 35.53 4.29
CA ASP A 259 -2.15 35.74 5.49
C ASP A 259 -2.19 37.18 6.07
N LEU A 260 -2.92 38.11 5.45
CA LEU A 260 -3.01 39.49 5.90
C LEU A 260 -4.46 39.97 5.86
N ASN A 261 -5.04 40.26 7.02
CA ASN A 261 -6.40 40.77 7.13
C ASN A 261 -6.44 42.28 6.79
N ILE A 262 -6.77 42.59 5.53
CA ILE A 262 -6.81 43.96 5.00
C ILE A 262 -8.25 44.39 4.79
N GLY A 263 -8.74 45.26 5.67
CA GLY A 263 -9.93 46.06 5.41
C GLY A 263 -9.69 47.04 4.25
N SER A 264 -10.69 47.20 3.39
CA SER A 264 -10.60 48.13 2.25
C SER A 264 -11.86 48.96 2.13
N SER A 265 -11.72 50.20 1.66
CA SER A 265 -12.84 51.11 1.42
C SER A 265 -12.55 52.02 0.23
N ILE A 266 -13.61 52.47 -0.44
CA ILE A 266 -13.54 53.41 -1.56
C ILE A 266 -14.36 54.64 -1.22
N ASP A 267 -13.75 55.81 -1.35
CA ASP A 267 -14.45 57.10 -1.35
C ASP A 267 -14.18 57.81 -2.67
N ASN A 268 -15.21 57.82 -3.54
CA ASN A 268 -15.19 58.38 -4.88
C ASN A 268 -14.07 57.81 -5.77
N SER A 269 -12.91 58.47 -5.83
CA SER A 269 -11.74 58.05 -6.62
C SER A 269 -10.54 57.68 -5.74
N THR A 270 -10.74 57.50 -4.43
CA THR A 270 -9.68 57.16 -3.47
C THR A 270 -9.95 55.80 -2.84
N VAL A 271 -9.02 54.87 -3.03
CA VAL A 271 -8.96 53.60 -2.31
C VAL A 271 -8.22 53.82 -1.00
N SER A 272 -8.74 53.31 0.10
CA SER A 272 -8.07 53.27 1.41
C SER A 272 -7.95 51.82 1.86
N LEU A 273 -6.72 51.37 2.14
CA LEU A 273 -6.41 50.08 2.74
C LEU A 273 -6.11 50.29 4.22
N SER A 274 -6.76 49.51 5.07
CA SER A 274 -6.59 49.53 6.52
C SER A 274 -6.26 48.12 6.98
N ILE A 275 -5.14 47.95 7.66
CA ILE A 275 -4.83 46.67 8.31
C ILE A 275 -5.76 46.54 9.51
N THR A 276 -6.59 45.50 9.50
CA THR A 276 -7.57 45.22 10.54
C THR A 276 -7.14 43.96 11.24
N ASP A 277 -6.43 44.12 12.36
CA ASP A 277 -5.94 43.05 13.24
C ASP A 277 -4.66 42.34 12.75
N PRO A 278 -3.46 42.84 13.10
CA PRO A 278 -2.20 42.13 12.82
C PRO A 278 -2.07 40.92 13.75
N GLU A 279 -1.95 39.72 13.18
CA GLU A 279 -1.79 38.48 13.93
C GLU A 279 -0.36 38.35 14.49
N PRO A 280 -0.12 37.52 15.53
CA PRO A 280 1.24 37.29 16.06
C PRO A 280 2.24 36.79 15.00
N SER A 281 1.76 36.13 13.95
CA SER A 281 2.55 35.70 12.78
C SER A 281 3.09 36.87 11.94
N ASP A 282 2.50 38.06 12.06
CA ASP A 282 2.88 39.26 11.30
C ASP A 282 3.99 40.09 11.98
N ALA A 283 4.47 39.66 13.16
CA ALA A 283 5.47 40.39 13.93
C ALA A 283 6.83 40.52 13.22
N ALA A 284 7.10 39.67 12.22
CA ALA A 284 8.33 39.69 11.43
C ALA A 284 8.30 40.67 10.25
N ILE A 285 7.16 41.33 9.96
CA ILE A 285 7.05 42.29 8.86
C ILE A 285 7.67 43.63 9.31
N GLU A 286 8.67 44.13 8.58
CA GLU A 286 9.27 45.43 8.88
C GLU A 286 8.67 46.56 8.02
N THR A 287 8.30 46.25 6.77
CA THR A 287 7.80 47.23 5.80
C THR A 287 6.87 46.58 4.79
N ILE A 288 5.84 47.31 4.37
CA ILE A 288 4.99 46.96 3.23
C ILE A 288 5.25 47.92 2.08
N ILE A 289 5.51 47.33 0.91
CA ILE A 289 5.57 48.04 -0.37
C ILE A 289 4.23 47.90 -1.07
N VAL A 290 3.65 49.03 -1.47
CA VAL A 290 2.42 49.07 -2.27
C VAL A 290 2.74 49.46 -3.71
N PHE A 291 2.27 48.62 -4.63
CA PHE A 291 2.28 48.83 -6.07
C PHE A 291 0.86 49.12 -6.52
N TRP A 292 0.69 50.17 -7.33
CA TRP A 292 -0.58 50.50 -7.97
C TRP A 292 -0.39 50.32 -9.47
N GLY A 293 -0.94 49.23 -10.01
CA GLY A 293 -0.54 48.64 -11.30
C GLY A 293 0.89 48.09 -11.25
N ASP A 294 1.60 48.14 -12.37
CA ASP A 294 2.96 47.58 -12.50
C ASP A 294 4.08 48.50 -12.00
N ARG A 295 3.74 49.66 -11.41
CA ARG A 295 4.73 50.65 -10.97
C ARG A 295 4.84 50.67 -9.45
N TYR A 296 6.07 50.54 -8.96
CA TYR A 296 6.43 50.83 -7.57
C TYR A 296 5.97 52.24 -7.19
N ARG A 297 5.37 52.39 -6.01
CA ARG A 297 4.72 53.64 -5.62
C ARG A 297 5.07 54.10 -4.21
N THR A 298 4.85 53.29 -3.17
CA THR A 298 5.04 53.75 -1.78
C THR A 298 5.43 52.63 -0.83
N GLU A 299 6.37 52.90 0.06
CA GLU A 299 6.70 52.10 1.23
C GLU A 299 6.01 52.64 2.49
N HIS A 300 5.56 51.73 3.35
CA HIS A 300 4.97 52.06 4.64
C HIS A 300 5.58 51.17 5.73
N PRO A 301 5.98 51.74 6.88
CA PRO A 301 6.44 50.95 8.01
C PRO A 301 5.31 50.07 8.53
N TRP A 302 5.67 48.89 9.05
CA TRP A 302 4.71 47.98 9.65
C TRP A 302 4.63 48.11 11.18
N PRO A 303 3.43 48.11 11.78
CA PRO A 303 2.13 48.28 11.13
C PRO A 303 1.92 49.74 10.68
N PRO A 304 1.17 50.01 9.58
CA PRO A 304 0.91 51.37 9.13
C PRO A 304 0.16 52.16 10.21
N SER A 305 0.65 53.37 10.52
CA SER A 305 0.02 54.25 11.52
C SER A 305 -1.27 54.93 11.05
N ALA A 306 -1.58 54.82 9.75
CA ALA A 306 -2.78 55.34 9.11
C ALA A 306 -3.15 54.49 7.89
N PRO A 307 -4.41 54.53 7.42
CA PRO A 307 -4.81 53.85 6.19
C PRO A 307 -3.95 54.29 5.00
N ILE A 308 -3.50 53.31 4.21
CA ILE A 308 -2.74 53.55 2.98
C ILE A 308 -3.72 53.98 1.90
N LYS A 309 -3.57 55.21 1.39
CA LYS A 309 -4.50 55.82 0.45
C LYS A 309 -3.91 55.97 -0.94
N HIS A 310 -4.73 55.77 -1.96
CA HIS A 310 -4.39 56.10 -3.34
C HIS A 310 -5.58 56.65 -4.08
N THR A 311 -5.38 57.81 -4.70
CA THR A 311 -6.35 58.45 -5.58
C THR A 311 -6.01 58.15 -7.02
N TYR A 312 -6.91 57.48 -7.74
CA TYR A 312 -6.74 57.13 -9.14
C TYR A 312 -7.58 58.04 -10.04
N THR A 313 -7.21 58.14 -11.32
CA THR A 313 -7.99 58.88 -12.33
C THR A 313 -8.92 57.90 -13.02
N ARG A 314 -10.24 58.10 -12.91
CA ARG A 314 -11.28 57.17 -13.34
C ARG A 314 -11.27 56.97 -14.87
N THR A 315 -10.56 55.96 -15.37
CA THR A 315 -10.42 55.69 -16.82
C THR A 315 -11.13 54.44 -17.32
N GLY A 316 -11.95 53.78 -16.49
CA GLY A 316 -12.74 52.60 -16.89
C GLY A 316 -11.92 51.33 -17.11
N SER A 317 -10.80 51.17 -16.40
CA SER A 317 -9.95 49.98 -16.45
C SER A 317 -9.82 49.39 -15.05
N ASP A 318 -9.64 48.07 -14.96
CA ASP A 318 -9.32 47.37 -13.71
C ASP A 318 -8.00 47.89 -13.14
N TYR A 319 -7.91 48.00 -11.81
CA TYR A 319 -6.70 48.44 -11.12
C TYR A 319 -6.16 47.30 -10.27
N HIS A 320 -4.91 46.90 -10.52
CA HIS A 320 -4.24 45.90 -9.67
C HIS A 320 -3.49 46.60 -8.54
N ILE A 321 -3.63 46.11 -7.31
CA ILE A 321 -2.74 46.45 -6.21
C ILE A 321 -1.90 45.23 -5.90
N ARG A 322 -0.59 45.42 -5.76
CA ARG A 322 0.29 44.40 -5.19
C ARG A 322 0.89 44.94 -3.90
N LEU A 323 0.83 44.13 -2.86
CA LEU A 323 1.52 44.36 -1.60
C LEU A 323 2.69 43.39 -1.50
N LYS A 324 3.84 43.88 -1.07
CA LYS A 324 5.01 43.05 -0.82
C LYS A 324 5.57 43.36 0.56
N THR A 325 5.80 42.35 1.37
CA THR A 325 6.46 42.51 2.67
C THR A 325 7.98 42.48 2.49
N LEU A 326 8.69 43.28 3.28
CA LEU A 326 10.14 43.19 3.45
C LEU A 326 10.42 42.49 4.78
N ASN A 327 10.51 41.17 4.73
CA ASN A 327 11.00 40.30 5.80
C ASN A 327 11.81 39.14 5.17
N GLU A 328 12.35 38.25 5.99
CA GLU A 328 13.21 37.12 5.54
C GLU A 328 12.51 36.19 4.53
N GLY A 329 11.16 36.20 4.46
CA GLY A 329 10.36 35.42 3.51
C GLY A 329 9.74 36.20 2.33
N ALA A 330 9.86 37.54 2.29
CA ALA A 330 9.38 38.43 1.22
C ALA A 330 8.04 38.04 0.53
N LYS A 331 6.98 37.83 1.33
CA LYS A 331 5.65 37.45 0.83
C LYS A 331 5.06 38.52 -0.11
N GLN A 332 4.41 38.08 -1.18
CA GLN A 332 3.73 38.95 -2.14
C GLN A 332 2.23 38.62 -2.18
N PHE A 333 1.41 39.65 -2.05
CA PHE A 333 -0.04 39.58 -2.12
C PHE A 333 -0.53 40.39 -3.32
N ASN A 334 -1.34 39.78 -4.18
CA ASN A 334 -1.91 40.45 -5.35
C ASN A 334 -3.42 40.60 -5.14
N TYR A 335 -3.90 41.85 -5.18
CA TYR A 335 -5.30 42.20 -5.08
C TYR A 335 -5.76 42.82 -6.41
N THR A 336 -6.88 42.38 -6.95
CA THR A 336 -7.45 42.94 -8.17
C THR A 336 -8.72 43.70 -7.85
N PHE A 337 -8.77 44.98 -8.22
CA PHE A 337 -9.96 45.81 -8.08
C PHE A 337 -10.75 45.73 -9.38
N MET A 338 -11.87 45.02 -9.34
CA MET A 338 -12.85 45.01 -10.42
C MET A 338 -13.82 46.18 -10.24
N TYR A 339 -14.16 46.85 -11.34
CA TYR A 339 -15.20 47.88 -11.34
C TYR A 339 -16.58 47.21 -11.17
N ASP A 340 -17.25 47.47 -10.04
CA ASP A 340 -18.67 47.13 -9.82
C ASP A 340 -19.46 48.42 -9.58
N GLU A 341 -20.63 48.55 -10.22
CA GLU A 341 -21.57 49.66 -10.02
C GLU A 341 -22.05 49.75 -8.54
N ASP A 342 -21.88 48.66 -7.77
CA ASP A 342 -22.21 48.55 -6.35
C ASP A 342 -21.04 48.77 -5.37
N LEU A 343 -19.85 49.19 -5.84
CA LEU A 343 -18.67 49.50 -5.00
C LEU A 343 -18.26 48.38 -4.02
N LYS A 344 -18.54 47.11 -4.34
CA LYS A 344 -18.13 45.98 -3.51
C LYS A 344 -16.72 45.53 -3.89
N ILE A 345 -15.87 45.43 -2.86
CA ILE A 345 -14.54 44.84 -3.00
C ILE A 345 -14.69 43.36 -2.66
N SER A 346 -14.33 42.50 -3.61
CA SER A 346 -14.07 41.09 -3.32
C SER A 346 -12.56 40.93 -3.23
N ILE A 347 -12.08 40.75 -2.00
CA ILE A 347 -10.77 40.16 -1.74
C ILE A 347 -11.02 38.65 -1.76
N PRO A 348 -10.37 37.86 -2.63
CA PRO A 348 -10.43 36.39 -2.53
C PRO A 348 -10.01 35.93 -1.13
#